data_AF-A0A349KQE1-F1
#
_entry.id   AF-A0A349KQE1-F1
#
_cell.length_a   1.000
_cell.length_b   1.000
_cell.length_c   1.000
_cell.angle_alpha   90.00
_cell.angle_beta   90.00
_cell.angle_gamma   90.00
#
_symmetry.space_group_name_H-M   'P 1'
#
loop_
_entity.id
_entity.type
_entity.pdbx_description
1 polymer ?
#
loop_
_entity_poly.entity_id
_entity_poly.type
_entity_poly.pdbx_seq_one_letter_code
_entity_poly.pdbx_strand_id
1 'polypeptide(L)'
;DRDMSRFFDGPPTTYFSASGGLSSTAGDYLKFEQMLVNGGELFGNRLLSPRSVRMMSSNQIGDLYRGFSRSQEGMGFGYTVGVTVDPITSNARRSGGAFGTRSWTDPEEELTAVIMLQQPFGPAQYDFENAV
;
A
#
# COMPACT_ATOMS: atom_id res chain seq x y z
N ASP A 1 -29.96 -6.59 8.79
CA ASP A 1 -28.88 -5.78 8.21
C ASP A 1 -28.48 -4.64 9.13
N ARG A 2 -27.18 -4.34 9.24
CA ARG A 2 -26.70 -3.22 10.08
C ARG A 2 -26.76 -1.93 9.27
N ASP A 3 -27.38 -0.91 9.86
CA ASP A 3 -27.42 0.44 9.29
C ASP A 3 -26.02 1.08 9.27
N MET A 4 -25.52 1.27 8.05
CA MET A 4 -24.22 1.88 7.72
C MET A 4 -24.35 3.32 7.20
N SER A 5 -25.56 3.91 7.19
CA SER A 5 -25.83 5.26 6.68
C SER A 5 -24.88 6.30 7.27
N ARG A 6 -24.64 6.26 8.58
CA ARG A 6 -23.65 7.09 9.30
C ARG A 6 -22.21 7.09 8.75
N PHE A 7 -21.80 6.12 7.93
CA PHE A 7 -20.48 6.11 7.28
C PHE A 7 -20.50 6.64 5.84
N PHE A 8 -21.64 6.61 5.16
CA PHE A 8 -21.77 6.96 3.74
C PHE A 8 -22.68 8.17 3.46
N ASP A 9 -23.58 8.50 4.39
CA ASP A 9 -24.62 9.53 4.33
C ASP A 9 -24.34 10.69 5.31
N GLY A 10 -23.06 10.97 5.58
CA GLY A 10 -22.66 12.15 6.33
C GLY A 10 -23.00 13.45 5.60
N PRO A 11 -23.09 14.61 6.31
CA PRO A 11 -23.29 15.90 5.66
C PRO A 11 -22.19 16.15 4.61
N PRO A 12 -22.53 16.73 3.44
CA PRO A 12 -21.55 16.93 2.38
C PRO A 12 -20.35 17.73 2.89
N THR A 13 -19.16 17.14 2.74
CA THR A 13 -17.88 17.76 3.11
C THR A 13 -17.21 18.32 1.86
N THR A 14 -16.58 19.49 1.98
CA THR A 14 -15.64 20.03 0.98
C THR A 14 -14.20 19.66 1.27
N TYR A 15 -13.95 19.05 2.44
CA TYR A 15 -12.65 18.56 2.85
C TYR A 15 -12.55 17.06 2.57
N PHE A 16 -11.72 16.71 1.59
CA PHE A 16 -11.39 15.33 1.23
C PHE A 16 -10.00 15.00 1.79
N SER A 17 -9.97 14.26 2.91
CA SER A 17 -8.70 13.86 3.51
C SER A 17 -7.98 12.86 2.61
N ALA A 18 -6.71 13.16 2.29
CA ALA A 18 -5.84 12.21 1.59
C ALA A 18 -5.28 11.11 2.52
N SER A 19 -5.45 11.24 3.84
CA SER A 19 -4.91 10.27 4.82
C SER A 19 -5.85 9.12 5.15
N GLY A 20 -7.12 9.19 4.75
CA GLY A 20 -8.13 8.16 5.04
C GLY A 20 -9.54 8.59 4.66
N GLY A 21 -10.47 7.63 4.57
CA GLY A 21 -11.87 7.85 4.19
C GLY A 21 -12.21 7.52 2.74
N LEU A 22 -11.22 7.17 1.91
CA LEU A 22 -11.48 6.61 0.59
C LEU A 22 -12.12 5.22 0.73
N SER A 23 -13.27 5.04 0.10
CA SER A 23 -13.95 3.74 -0.01
C SER A 23 -13.99 3.31 -1.47
N SER A 24 -13.60 2.07 -1.73
CA SER A 24 -13.51 1.48 -3.07
C SER A 24 -13.63 -0.05 -2.99
N THR A 25 -13.47 -0.74 -4.12
CA THR A 25 -13.43 -2.20 -4.18
C THR A 25 -12.00 -2.71 -4.18
N ALA A 26 -11.79 -3.97 -3.77
CA ALA A 26 -10.47 -4.62 -3.88
C ALA A 26 -9.98 -4.65 -5.33
N GLY A 27 -10.88 -4.87 -6.30
CA GLY A 27 -10.54 -4.90 -7.73
C GLY A 27 -10.11 -3.53 -8.28
N ASP A 28 -10.71 -2.43 -7.80
CA ASP A 28 -10.29 -1.10 -8.22
C ASP A 28 -8.96 -0.69 -7.59
N TYR A 29 -8.72 -1.07 -6.34
CA TYR A 29 -7.43 -0.84 -5.70
C TYR A 29 -6.32 -1.69 -6.34
N LEU A 30 -6.63 -2.91 -6.77
CA LEU A 30 -5.70 -3.77 -7.50
C LEU A 30 -5.28 -3.14 -8.84
N LYS A 31 -6.17 -2.43 -9.54
CA LYS A 31 -5.81 -1.67 -10.75
C LYS A 31 -4.82 -0.55 -10.45
N PHE A 32 -4.94 0.12 -9.30
CA PHE A 32 -3.98 1.12 -8.86
C PHE A 32 -2.60 0.51 -8.63
N GLU A 33 -2.54 -0.62 -7.91
CA GLU A 33 -1.26 -1.31 -7.68
C GLU A 33 -0.67 -1.86 -9.00
N GLN A 34 -1.50 -2.43 -9.89
CA GLN A 34 -1.07 -2.90 -11.21
C GLN A 34 -0.49 -1.76 -12.06
N MET A 35 -1.04 -0.55 -11.96
CA MET A 35 -0.48 0.64 -12.62
C MET A 35 0.94 0.94 -12.13
N LEU A 36 1.22 0.74 -10.83
CA LEU A 36 2.56 0.91 -10.27
C LEU A 36 3.53 -0.18 -10.76
N VAL A 37 3.12 -1.44 -10.77
CA VAL A 37 3.88 -2.57 -11.36
C VAL A 37 4.25 -2.25 -12.81
N ASN A 38 3.29 -1.74 -13.59
CA ASN A 38 3.48 -1.38 -15.00
C ASN A 38 4.26 -0.07 -15.22
N GLY A 39 4.89 0.50 -14.18
CA GLY A 39 5.69 1.72 -14.33
C GLY A 39 4.88 2.97 -14.69
N GLY A 40 3.63 3.04 -14.22
CA GLY A 40 2.78 4.22 -14.35
C GLY A 40 1.66 4.11 -15.39
N GLU A 41 1.44 2.93 -15.97
CA GLU A 41 0.52 2.71 -17.07
C GLU A 41 -0.54 1.66 -16.76
N LEU A 42 -1.79 1.92 -17.17
CA LEU A 42 -2.88 0.97 -17.01
C LEU A 42 -3.73 0.95 -18.28
N PHE A 43 -3.96 -0.24 -18.85
CA PHE A 43 -4.73 -0.43 -20.08
C PHE A 43 -4.29 0.50 -21.23
N GLY A 44 -2.98 0.68 -21.42
CA GLY A 44 -2.41 1.54 -22.46
C GLY A 44 -2.45 3.05 -22.15
N ASN A 45 -2.98 3.45 -20.99
CA ASN A 45 -3.06 4.85 -20.58
C ASN A 45 -2.01 5.17 -19.52
N ARG A 46 -1.16 6.16 -19.82
CA ARG A 46 -0.13 6.63 -18.88
C ARG A 46 -0.73 7.59 -17.85
N LEU A 47 -0.74 7.16 -16.60
CA LEU A 47 -1.23 7.94 -15.46
C LEU A 47 -0.08 8.60 -14.70
N LEU A 48 1.06 7.91 -14.59
CA LEU A 48 2.30 8.44 -14.00
C LEU A 48 3.47 8.26 -14.97
N SER A 49 4.43 9.17 -14.90
CA SER A 49 5.69 8.96 -15.61
C SER A 49 6.47 7.82 -14.95
N PRO A 50 7.24 7.01 -15.70
CA PRO A 50 8.07 5.96 -15.09
C PRO A 50 9.08 6.53 -14.08
N ARG A 51 9.52 7.78 -14.31
CA ARG A 51 10.38 8.52 -13.38
C ARG A 51 9.66 8.81 -12.05
N SER A 52 8.39 9.20 -12.11
CA SER A 52 7.58 9.46 -10.91
C SER A 52 7.40 8.20 -10.09
N VAL A 53 7.07 7.08 -10.74
CA VAL A 53 6.93 5.78 -10.05
C VAL A 53 8.24 5.39 -9.36
N ARG A 54 9.38 5.48 -10.06
CA ARG A 54 10.70 5.22 -9.45
C ARG A 54 11.01 6.13 -8.26
N MET A 55 10.68 7.42 -8.33
CA MET A 55 10.89 8.33 -7.20
C MET A 55 9.98 7.99 -6.02
N MET A 56 8.71 7.62 -6.30
CA MET A 56 7.77 7.17 -5.26
C MET A 56 8.28 5.92 -4.54
N SER A 57 8.84 4.94 -5.26
CA SER A 57 9.31 3.67 -4.69
C SER A 57 10.79 3.66 -4.26
N SER A 58 11.49 4.79 -4.31
CA SER A 58 12.88 4.90 -3.83
C SER A 58 12.92 5.32 -2.36
N ASN A 59 13.89 4.83 -1.59
CA ASN A 59 14.11 5.31 -0.22
C ASN A 59 14.54 6.80 -0.23
N GLN A 60 13.67 7.67 0.28
CA GLN A 60 13.88 9.13 0.33
C GLN A 60 14.46 9.61 1.66
N ILE A 61 14.54 8.74 2.66
CA ILE A 61 14.93 9.12 4.03
C ILE A 61 16.33 8.65 4.43
N GLY A 62 16.99 7.87 3.57
CA GLY A 62 18.25 7.21 3.90
C GLY A 62 18.10 6.28 5.12
N ASP A 63 18.97 6.46 6.11
CA ASP A 63 19.04 5.63 7.32
C ASP A 63 18.32 6.25 8.53
N LEU A 64 17.45 7.26 8.32
CA LEU A 64 16.86 8.05 9.41
C LEU A 64 16.19 7.21 10.52
N TYR A 65 15.57 6.08 10.17
CA TYR A 65 14.87 5.19 11.12
C TYR A 65 15.62 3.90 11.43
N ARG A 66 16.88 3.77 11.00
CA ARG A 66 17.68 2.59 11.26
C ARG A 66 17.86 2.39 12.78
N GLY A 67 17.48 1.21 13.27
CA GLY A 67 17.57 0.85 14.69
C GLY A 67 16.44 1.39 15.57
N PHE A 68 15.44 2.07 15.00
CA PHE A 68 14.25 2.51 15.76
C PHE A 68 13.41 1.32 16.25
N SER A 69 13.32 0.26 15.43
CA SER A 69 12.84 -1.06 15.85
C SER A 69 13.45 -2.14 14.95
N ARG A 70 13.44 -3.40 15.41
CA ARG A 70 13.85 -4.55 14.57
C ARG A 70 13.06 -4.64 13.26
N SER A 71 11.80 -4.20 13.26
CA SER A 71 10.92 -4.20 12.08
C SER A 71 11.22 -3.07 11.09
N GLN A 72 12.13 -2.16 11.41
CA GLN A 72 12.52 -1.03 10.56
C GLN A 72 13.97 -1.13 10.04
N GLU A 73 14.74 -2.13 10.48
CA GLU A 73 15.96 -2.52 9.76
C GLU A 73 15.56 -2.99 8.35
N GLY A 74 16.33 -2.68 7.31
CA GLY A 74 15.98 -3.07 5.93
C GLY A 74 14.73 -2.40 5.32
N MET A 75 14.08 -1.46 6.02
CA MET A 75 12.95 -0.68 5.50
C MET A 75 13.36 0.76 5.19
N GLY A 76 12.69 1.36 4.22
CA GLY A 76 12.78 2.77 3.85
C GLY A 76 11.40 3.37 3.63
N PHE A 77 11.36 4.68 3.38
CA PHE A 77 10.13 5.39 3.06
C PHE A 77 10.31 6.17 1.77
N GLY A 78 9.42 5.90 0.83
CA GLY A 78 9.28 6.66 -0.40
C GLY A 78 8.24 7.75 -0.26
N TYR A 79 7.81 8.32 -1.39
CA TYR A 79 6.68 9.25 -1.36
C TYR A 79 5.39 8.44 -1.21
N THR A 80 4.72 8.64 -0.08
CA THR A 80 3.43 8.01 0.30
C THR A 80 3.45 6.48 0.43
N VAL A 81 4.61 5.84 0.40
CA VAL A 81 4.76 4.37 0.47
C VAL A 81 5.89 3.96 1.40
N GLY A 82 5.78 2.77 2.00
CA GLY A 82 6.90 2.06 2.60
C GLY A 82 7.67 1.29 1.52
N VAL A 83 8.98 1.22 1.64
CA VAL A 83 9.88 0.55 0.69
C VAL A 83 10.67 -0.52 1.42
N THR A 84 10.67 -1.74 0.90
CA THR A 84 11.58 -2.79 1.37
C THR A 84 12.93 -2.58 0.69
N VAL A 85 13.95 -2.19 1.45
CA VAL A 85 15.32 -1.95 0.95
C VAL A 85 16.14 -3.23 1.01
N ASP A 86 15.96 -4.03 2.06
CA ASP A 86 16.56 -5.35 2.22
C ASP A 86 15.51 -6.33 2.80
N PRO A 87 15.01 -7.27 1.99
CA PRO A 87 13.94 -8.19 2.38
C PRO A 87 14.41 -9.29 3.35
N ILE A 88 15.71 -9.44 3.63
CA ILE A 88 16.23 -10.38 4.62
C ILE A 88 16.24 -9.70 5.98
N THR A 89 16.82 -8.51 6.08
CA THR A 89 16.95 -7.80 7.36
C THR A 89 15.64 -7.18 7.82
N SER A 90 14.74 -6.81 6.90
CA SER A 90 13.45 -6.23 7.29
C SER A 90 12.52 -7.19 7.99
N ASN A 91 12.68 -8.50 7.78
CA ASN A 91 11.75 -9.53 8.27
C ASN A 91 10.26 -9.18 7.98
N ALA A 92 10.04 -8.30 7.01
CA ALA A 92 8.79 -7.65 6.65
C ALA A 92 8.91 -7.35 5.16
N ARG A 93 8.31 -8.20 4.34
CA ARG A 93 8.56 -8.15 2.90
C ARG A 93 7.62 -7.20 2.18
N ARG A 94 6.39 -6.97 2.67
CA ARG A 94 5.34 -6.31 1.88
C ARG A 94 4.36 -5.51 2.76
N SER A 95 3.85 -4.37 2.25
CA SER A 95 3.32 -3.18 2.94
C SER A 95 2.07 -3.31 3.84
N GLY A 96 1.80 -2.24 4.63
CA GLY A 96 0.73 -2.13 5.63
C GLY A 96 -0.42 -1.15 5.28
N GLY A 97 -1.57 -1.33 5.93
CA GLY A 97 -2.78 -0.50 5.80
C GLY A 97 -3.62 -0.45 7.09
N ALA A 98 -4.76 0.26 7.08
CA ALA A 98 -5.63 0.43 8.25
C ALA A 98 -6.75 -0.63 8.33
N PHE A 99 -7.21 -0.97 9.54
CA PHE A 99 -8.35 -1.85 9.82
C PHE A 99 -8.27 -3.30 9.30
N GLY A 100 -7.08 -3.77 8.95
CA GLY A 100 -6.89 -5.12 8.42
C GLY A 100 -6.55 -5.15 6.94
N THR A 101 -6.92 -4.09 6.20
CA THR A 101 -6.60 -3.95 4.78
C THR A 101 -5.09 -3.89 4.59
N ARG A 102 -4.60 -4.65 3.62
CA ARG A 102 -3.20 -4.70 3.19
C ARG A 102 -3.16 -4.71 1.67
N SER A 103 -2.14 -4.10 1.12
CA SER A 103 -1.80 -4.21 -0.29
C SER A 103 -0.30 -4.15 -0.42
N TRP A 104 0.22 -4.63 -1.55
CA TRP A 104 1.63 -4.48 -1.90
C TRP A 104 1.84 -4.62 -3.40
N THR A 105 2.99 -4.12 -3.84
CA THR A 105 3.46 -4.14 -5.23
C THR A 105 4.90 -4.64 -5.26
N ASP A 106 5.17 -5.58 -6.17
CA ASP A 106 6.48 -6.16 -6.43
C ASP A 106 6.78 -6.07 -7.93
N PRO A 107 7.49 -5.01 -8.35
CA PRO A 107 7.83 -4.80 -9.75
C PRO A 107 8.85 -5.81 -10.30
N GLU A 108 9.63 -6.49 -9.45
CA GLU A 108 10.66 -7.44 -9.91
C GLU A 108 10.01 -8.75 -10.38
N GLU A 109 9.00 -9.22 -9.66
CA GLU A 109 8.22 -10.41 -10.00
C GLU A 109 6.95 -10.09 -10.82
N GLU A 110 6.71 -8.82 -11.14
CA GLU A 110 5.51 -8.33 -11.84
C GLU A 110 4.20 -8.68 -11.10
N LEU A 111 4.22 -8.64 -9.76
CA LEU A 111 3.12 -9.05 -8.90
C LEU A 111 2.54 -7.92 -8.07
N THR A 112 1.25 -8.00 -7.81
CA THR A 112 0.57 -7.17 -6.81
C THR A 112 -0.53 -7.96 -6.13
N ALA A 113 -0.83 -7.60 -4.89
CA ALA A 113 -1.95 -8.17 -4.15
C ALA A 113 -2.68 -7.11 -3.32
N VAL A 114 -3.96 -7.35 -3.11
CA VAL A 114 -4.82 -6.56 -2.22
C VAL A 114 -5.70 -7.50 -1.42
N ILE A 115 -5.77 -7.28 -0.11
CA ILE A 115 -6.76 -7.89 0.79
C ILE A 115 -7.48 -6.78 1.54
N MET A 116 -8.81 -6.78 1.49
CA MET A 116 -9.65 -5.86 2.26
C MET A 116 -10.36 -6.64 3.36
N LEU A 117 -10.13 -6.24 4.61
CA LEU A 117 -10.75 -6.84 5.78
C LEU A 117 -11.58 -5.80 6.51
N GLN A 118 -12.75 -6.22 7.01
CA GLN A 118 -13.62 -5.37 7.82
C GLN A 118 -13.17 -5.30 9.29
N GLN A 119 -12.35 -6.25 9.72
CA GLN A 119 -11.76 -6.30 11.05
C GLN A 119 -10.33 -6.84 10.95
N PRO A 120 -9.37 -6.29 11.73
CA PRO A 120 -8.02 -6.84 11.78
C PRO A 120 -8.03 -8.32 12.20
N PHE A 121 -7.33 -9.16 11.44
CA PHE A 121 -7.12 -10.55 11.77
C PHE A 121 -5.66 -10.91 11.46
N GLY A 122 -4.83 -10.87 12.52
CA GLY A 122 -3.38 -10.98 12.43
C GLY A 122 -2.87 -12.16 11.58
N PRO A 123 -3.38 -13.39 11.75
CA PRO A 123 -2.93 -14.54 10.94
C PRO A 123 -3.13 -14.33 9.44
N ALA A 124 -4.30 -13.88 8.99
CA ALA A 124 -4.52 -13.65 7.55
C ALA A 124 -3.67 -12.51 7.00
N GLN A 125 -3.41 -11.47 7.80
CA GLN A 125 -2.53 -10.38 7.39
C GLN A 125 -1.09 -10.86 7.26
N TYR A 126 -0.62 -11.66 8.22
CA TYR A 126 0.71 -12.26 8.18
C TYR A 126 0.88 -13.19 6.99
N ASP A 127 -0.06 -14.11 6.76
CA ASP A 127 -0.02 -15.03 5.62
C ASP A 127 -0.05 -14.27 4.29
N PHE A 128 -0.84 -13.19 4.21
CA PHE A 128 -0.93 -12.33 3.02
C PHE A 128 0.35 -11.51 2.76
N GLU A 129 0.96 -10.96 3.80
CA GLU A 129 2.23 -10.21 3.70
C GLU A 129 3.40 -11.13 3.30
N ASN A 130 3.26 -12.44 3.53
CA ASN A 130 4.23 -13.48 3.14
C ASN A 130 3.77 -14.32 1.95
N ALA A 131 2.68 -13.93 1.28
CA ALA A 131 2.23 -14.61 0.07
C ALA A 131 3.16 -14.22 -1.07
N VAL A 132 3.78 -15.25 -1.67
CA VAL A 132 4.77 -15.22 -2.76
C VAL A 132 6.17 -14.74 -2.33
#